data_AF-A0A9D7SDG5-F1
#
_entry.id   AF-A0A9D7SDG5-F1
#
_cell.length_a   1.000
_cell.length_b   1.000
_cell.length_c   1.000
_cell.angle_alpha   90.00
_cell.angle_beta   90.00
_cell.angle_gamma   90.00
#
_symmetry.space_group_name_H-M   'P 1'
#
loop_
_entity.id
_entity.type
_entity.pdbx_description
1 polymer ?
#
loop_
_entity_poly.entity_id
_entity_poly.type
_entity_poly.pdbx_seq_one_letter_code
_entity_poly.pdbx_strand_id
1 'polypeptide(L)'
;MRISGKPSGVGSTQGVSGPKPSASPVSAPVAPTSSSDAVQVSDAARLVAVAQEALVGVPDIRMEKVEAIKSQMDADAYHPDGEAVADGLIKEHLAHGRHS
;
A
#
# COMPACT_ATOMS: atom_id res chain seq x y z
N MET A 1 8.93 -44.49 17.22
CA MET A 1 7.48 -44.30 17.07
C MET A 1 7.14 -44.28 15.59
N ARG A 2 6.17 -45.08 15.12
CA ARG A 2 5.74 -45.15 13.71
C ARG A 2 4.38 -44.45 13.61
N ILE A 3 4.26 -43.43 12.75
CA ILE A 3 2.95 -42.87 12.38
C ILE A 3 2.60 -43.30 10.95
N SER A 4 1.61 -44.18 10.84
CA SER A 4 0.99 -44.55 9.57
C SER A 4 -0.42 -43.93 9.53
N GLY A 5 -0.76 -43.20 8.47
CA GLY A 5 -2.11 -42.68 8.24
C GLY A 5 -2.21 -42.00 6.88
N LYS A 6 -3.07 -42.51 6.00
CA LYS A 6 -3.15 -42.27 4.54
C LYS A 6 -3.84 -40.93 4.20
N PRO A 7 -3.62 -40.34 3.00
CA PRO A 7 -4.36 -39.16 2.54
C PRO A 7 -5.58 -39.59 1.72
N SER A 8 -6.80 -39.29 2.17
CA SER A 8 -7.99 -39.39 1.33
C SER A 8 -9.12 -38.51 1.86
N GLY A 9 -9.34 -37.39 1.19
CA GLY A 9 -10.44 -36.47 1.46
C GLY A 9 -10.80 -35.71 0.20
N VAL A 10 -11.18 -36.42 -0.86
CA VAL A 10 -11.85 -35.82 -2.03
C VAL A 10 -13.28 -35.47 -1.60
N GLY A 11 -13.56 -34.16 -1.50
CA GLY A 11 -14.88 -33.63 -1.20
C GLY A 11 -15.82 -33.80 -2.38
N SER A 12 -16.94 -34.49 -2.14
CA SER A 12 -18.05 -34.68 -3.08
C SER A 12 -18.77 -33.37 -3.37
N THR A 13 -18.84 -32.97 -4.64
CA THR A 13 -19.79 -31.93 -5.09
C THR A 13 -21.14 -32.57 -5.37
N GLN A 14 -22.10 -32.38 -4.47
CA GLN A 14 -23.48 -32.86 -4.62
C GLN A 14 -24.23 -31.97 -5.62
N GLY A 15 -24.69 -32.57 -6.71
CA GLY A 15 -25.50 -31.92 -7.73
C GLY A 15 -26.88 -31.54 -7.20
N VAL A 16 -27.34 -30.33 -7.52
CA VAL A 16 -28.73 -29.91 -7.37
C VAL A 16 -29.41 -29.98 -8.74
N SER A 17 -30.22 -31.02 -8.95
CA SER A 17 -31.16 -31.09 -10.07
C SER A 17 -32.56 -31.32 -9.49
N GLY A 18 -33.30 -30.22 -9.32
CA GLY A 18 -34.74 -30.22 -9.04
C GLY A 18 -35.51 -29.69 -10.25
N PRO A 19 -36.65 -30.27 -10.63
CA PRO A 19 -37.34 -29.95 -11.88
C PRO A 19 -38.19 -28.68 -11.74
N LYS A 20 -38.16 -27.81 -12.75
CA LYS A 20 -39.05 -26.64 -12.84
C LYS A 20 -40.09 -26.88 -13.96
N PRO A 21 -41.40 -26.97 -13.66
CA PRO A 21 -42.42 -26.89 -14.68
C PRO A 21 -42.71 -25.44 -15.09
N SER A 22 -42.91 -25.24 -16.40
CA SER A 22 -43.28 -23.99 -17.07
C SER A 22 -44.72 -23.57 -16.79
N ALA A 23 -44.96 -22.26 -16.61
CA ALA A 23 -46.20 -21.57 -17.00
C ALA A 23 -46.02 -20.02 -17.03
N SER A 24 -45.99 -19.47 -18.25
CA SER A 24 -46.62 -18.24 -18.80
C SER A 24 -46.41 -16.83 -18.18
N PRO A 25 -46.54 -15.75 -19.01
CA PRO A 25 -45.75 -14.52 -18.87
C PRO A 25 -46.51 -13.38 -18.16
N VAL A 26 -45.81 -12.64 -17.30
CA VAL A 26 -46.26 -11.34 -16.78
C VAL A 26 -45.25 -10.29 -17.21
N SER A 27 -45.69 -9.36 -18.05
CA SER A 27 -44.98 -8.11 -18.34
C SER A 27 -44.86 -7.29 -17.06
N ALA A 28 -43.63 -7.16 -16.56
CA ALA A 28 -43.25 -6.08 -15.66
C ALA A 28 -42.31 -5.13 -16.43
N PRO A 29 -42.44 -3.80 -16.26
CA PRO A 29 -41.49 -2.87 -16.84
C PRO A 29 -40.13 -3.10 -16.15
N VAL A 30 -39.16 -3.58 -16.92
CA VAL A 30 -37.77 -3.69 -16.46
C VAL A 30 -37.22 -2.28 -16.31
N ALA A 31 -37.23 -1.77 -15.07
CA ALA A 31 -36.44 -0.60 -14.72
C ALA A 31 -34.97 -0.89 -15.10
N PRO A 32 -34.24 0.08 -15.68
CA PRO A 32 -32.84 -0.12 -16.01
C PRO A 32 -32.10 -0.41 -14.71
N THR A 33 -31.72 -1.67 -14.51
CA THR A 33 -30.81 -2.04 -13.44
C THR A 33 -29.49 -1.35 -13.77
N SER A 34 -29.15 -0.31 -13.02
CA SER A 34 -27.81 0.25 -13.02
C SER A 34 -26.86 -0.86 -12.57
N SER A 35 -26.29 -1.58 -13.54
CA SER A 35 -25.24 -2.55 -13.31
C SER A 35 -24.02 -1.76 -12.85
N SER A 36 -23.91 -1.57 -11.54
CA SER A 36 -22.69 -1.06 -10.92
C SER A 36 -21.63 -2.13 -11.14
N ASP A 37 -20.67 -1.85 -12.01
CA ASP A 37 -19.51 -2.73 -12.21
C ASP A 37 -18.64 -2.66 -10.95
N ALA A 38 -18.61 -3.76 -10.19
CA ALA A 38 -17.92 -3.82 -8.91
C ALA A 38 -16.48 -4.30 -9.13
N VAL A 39 -15.54 -3.36 -9.21
CA VAL A 39 -14.11 -3.67 -9.37
C VAL A 39 -13.54 -4.13 -8.03
N GLN A 40 -13.08 -5.38 -7.94
CA GLN A 40 -12.35 -5.88 -6.77
C GLN A 40 -10.85 -5.75 -6.95
N VAL A 41 -10.20 -4.97 -6.08
CA VAL A 41 -8.74 -4.83 -6.06
C VAL A 41 -8.14 -5.94 -5.19
N SER A 42 -7.26 -6.74 -5.78
CA SER A 42 -6.53 -7.80 -5.08
C SER A 42 -5.58 -7.25 -4.01
N ASP A 43 -5.30 -8.05 -2.98
CA ASP A 43 -4.41 -7.64 -1.87
C ASP A 43 -2.99 -7.30 -2.37
N ALA A 44 -2.50 -8.01 -3.38
CA ALA A 44 -1.22 -7.71 -4.02
C ALA A 44 -1.21 -6.32 -4.69
N ALA A 45 -2.30 -5.93 -5.36
CA ALA A 45 -2.40 -4.61 -5.97
C ALA A 45 -2.47 -3.49 -4.92
N ARG A 46 -3.15 -3.73 -3.79
CA ARG A 46 -3.15 -2.79 -2.65
C ARG A 46 -1.74 -2.62 -2.07
N LEU A 47 -1.00 -3.71 -1.91
CA LEU A 47 0.37 -3.67 -1.40
C LEU A 47 1.31 -2.86 -2.32
N VAL A 48 1.19 -3.07 -3.63
CA VAL A 48 1.96 -2.33 -4.63
C VAL A 48 1.61 -0.83 -4.61
N ALA A 49 0.34 -0.47 -4.45
CA ALA A 49 -0.07 0.93 -4.33
C ALA A 49 0.54 1.62 -3.10
N VAL A 50 0.52 0.96 -1.94
CA VAL A 50 1.15 1.46 -0.71
C VAL A 50 2.66 1.61 -0.88
N ALA A 51 3.32 0.64 -1.52
CA ALA A 51 4.76 0.72 -1.77
C ALA A 51 5.11 1.88 -2.71
N GLN A 52 4.30 2.13 -3.75
CA GLN A 52 4.48 3.28 -4.63
C GLN A 52 4.27 4.61 -3.91
N GLU A 53 3.25 4.71 -3.07
CA GLU A 53 2.99 5.91 -2.26
C GLU A 53 4.14 6.20 -1.29
N ALA A 54 4.70 5.15 -0.67
CA ALA A 54 5.88 5.27 0.18
C ALA A 54 7.10 5.79 -0.59
N LEU A 55 7.33 5.31 -1.83
CA LEU A 55 8.45 5.76 -2.67
C LEU A 55 8.32 7.23 -3.10
N VAL A 56 7.10 7.74 -3.32
CA VAL A 56 6.87 9.15 -3.65
C VAL A 56 7.27 10.07 -2.49
N GLY A 57 7.08 9.61 -1.25
CA GLY A 57 7.47 10.35 -0.05
C GLY A 57 8.96 10.27 0.29
N VAL A 58 9.74 9.43 -0.39
CA VAL A 58 11.18 9.30 -0.12
C VAL A 58 11.91 10.47 -0.78
N PRO A 59 12.53 11.37 0.01
CA PRO A 59 13.34 12.44 -0.56
C PRO A 59 14.57 11.86 -1.26
N ASP A 60 14.97 12.48 -2.37
CA ASP A 60 16.20 12.13 -3.08
C ASP A 60 17.43 12.45 -2.20
N ILE A 61 18.16 11.40 -1.79
CA ILE A 61 19.34 11.54 -0.94
C ILE A 61 20.57 11.64 -1.84
N ARG A 62 21.20 12.82 -1.79
CA ARG A 62 22.51 13.07 -2.42
C ARG A 62 23.63 12.38 -1.66
N MET A 63 23.81 11.09 -1.93
CA MET A 63 24.79 10.22 -1.26
C MET A 63 26.20 10.80 -1.30
N GLU A 64 26.58 11.47 -2.39
CA GLU A 64 27.89 12.09 -2.54
C GLU A 64 28.17 13.15 -1.47
N LYS A 65 27.16 13.91 -1.06
CA LYS A 65 27.29 14.93 -0.01
C LYS A 65 27.33 14.32 1.37
N VAL A 66 26.58 13.25 1.58
CA VAL A 66 26.56 12.50 2.85
C VAL A 66 27.93 11.90 3.11
N GLU A 67 28.54 11.27 2.10
CA GLU A 67 29.88 10.68 2.20
C GLU A 67 30.95 11.74 2.45
N ALA A 68 30.88 12.89 1.76
CA ALA A 68 31.80 14.00 1.99
C ALA A 68 31.73 14.53 3.43
N ILE A 69 30.53 14.69 4.00
CA ILE A 69 30.36 15.12 5.39
C ILE A 69 30.88 14.06 6.35
N LYS A 70 30.55 12.77 6.14
CA LYS A 70 31.06 11.67 6.96
C LYS A 70 32.59 11.65 7.00
N SER A 71 33.23 11.77 5.85
CA SER A 71 34.70 11.82 5.77
C SER A 71 35.29 13.01 6.53
N GLN A 72 34.61 14.16 6.57
CA GLN A 72 35.06 15.31 7.36
C GLN A 72 34.91 15.06 8.87
N MET A 73 33.85 14.35 9.28
CA MET A 73 33.66 13.97 10.68
C MET A 73 34.70 12.96 11.15
N ASP A 74 34.99 11.93 10.34
CA ASP A 74 36.01 10.92 10.65
C ASP A 74 37.43 11.52 10.74
N ALA A 75 37.66 12.63 10.04
CA ALA A 75 38.91 13.39 10.07
C ALA A 75 38.95 14.49 11.15
N ASP A 76 37.94 14.57 12.03
CA ASP A 76 37.75 15.65 13.02
C ASP A 76 37.79 17.08 12.43
N ALA A 77 37.53 17.20 11.11
CA ALA A 77 37.61 18.45 10.35
C ALA A 77 36.23 19.07 10.08
N TYR A 78 35.15 18.44 10.56
CA TYR A 78 33.81 18.96 10.44
C TYR A 78 33.54 20.02 11.52
N HIS A 79 33.65 21.30 11.13
CA HIS A 79 33.36 22.44 11.99
C HIS A 79 32.27 23.30 11.35
N PRO A 80 30.97 23.00 11.60
CA PRO A 80 29.88 23.83 11.11
C PRO A 80 29.93 25.21 11.76
N ASP A 81 29.59 26.23 10.99
CA ASP A 81 29.47 27.60 11.49
C ASP A 81 28.28 27.72 12.44
N GLY A 82 28.52 28.23 13.65
CA GLY A 82 27.51 28.38 14.68
C GLY A 82 26.40 29.37 14.30
N GLU A 83 26.73 30.43 13.57
CA GLU A 83 25.74 31.39 13.10
C GLU A 83 24.81 30.74 12.06
N ALA A 84 25.38 30.03 11.08
CA ALA A 84 24.60 29.28 10.09
C ALA A 84 23.67 28.23 10.72
N VAL A 85 24.12 27.56 11.79
CA VAL A 85 23.28 26.60 12.54
C VAL A 85 22.12 27.30 13.22
N ALA A 86 22.37 28.41 13.93
CA ALA A 86 21.32 29.19 14.60
C ALA A 86 20.28 29.71 13.59
N ASP A 87 20.73 30.23 12.46
CA ASP A 87 19.89 30.65 11.35
C ASP A 87 19.00 29.53 10.81
N GLY A 88 19.57 28.32 10.67
CA GLY A 88 18.86 27.13 10.23
C GLY A 88 17.71 26.77 11.18
N LEU A 89 17.98 26.77 12.48
CA LEU A 89 16.99 26.47 13.52
C LEU A 89 15.83 27.49 13.52
N ILE A 90 16.13 28.78 13.40
CA ILE A 90 15.11 29.83 13.34
C ILE A 90 14.25 29.67 12.07
N LYS A 91 14.87 29.44 10.91
CA LYS A 91 14.16 29.24 9.64
C LYS A 91 13.23 28.03 9.69
N GLU A 92 13.68 26.91 10.25
CA GLU A 92 12.85 25.71 10.43
C GLU A 92 11.64 26.01 11.32
N HIS A 93 11.87 26.65 12.47
CA HIS A 93 10.79 27.01 13.40
C HIS A 93 9.75 27.93 12.76
N LEU A 94 10.17 28.92 11.98
CA LEU A 94 9.26 29.82 11.26
C LEU A 94 8.51 29.11 10.12
N ALA A 95 9.15 28.15 9.44
CA ALA A 95 8.51 27.37 8.39
C ALA A 95 7.43 26.44 8.93
N HIS A 96 7.70 25.76 10.06
CA HIS A 96 6.77 24.83 10.69
C HIS A 96 5.72 25.52 11.58
N GLY A 97 6.02 26.69 12.17
CA GLY A 97 5.11 27.45 13.02
C GLY A 97 3.99 28.21 12.29
N ARG A 98 4.01 28.31 10.96
CA ARG A 98 2.95 28.95 10.15
C ARG A 98 1.79 28.02 9.78
N HIS A 99 1.86 26.74 10.17
CA HIS A 99 0.76 25.79 10.03
C HIS A 99 0.09 25.56 11.39
N SER A 100 -0.62 26.58 11.90
CA SER A 100 -1.53 26.49 13.05
C SER A 100 -2.64 27.52 12.91
#